data_AF-A0A8T0DVZ4-F1
#
_entry.id   AF-A0A8T0DVZ4-F1
#
_cell.length_a   1.000
_cell.length_b   1.000
_cell.length_c   1.000
_cell.angle_alpha   90.00
_cell.angle_beta   90.00
_cell.angle_gamma   90.00
#
_symmetry.space_group_name_H-M   'P 1'
#
loop_
_entity.id
_entity.type
_entity.pdbx_description
1 polymer ?
#
loop_
_entity_poly.entity_id
_entity_poly.type
_entity_poly.pdbx_seq_one_letter_code
_entity_poly.pdbx_strand_id
1 'polypeptide(L)'
;MAHAHTKRLDTETTTQVPGIQESFHMLSDGLLFKIASEVKQQWEELIRNGLIQSDSNVITVGGAACLPSDEVRYCRELAPKDPMLQAYHALARWRWFCRHNGCPDKQAFEALLNAARICQVHIDGNIEQIMRISRSLEFV
;
A
#
# COMPACT_ATOMS: atom_id res chain seq x y z
N MET A 1 27.74 -60.16 -19.50
CA MET A 1 28.41 -58.86 -19.34
C MET A 1 28.24 -58.13 -20.67
N ALA A 2 27.68 -56.93 -20.82
CA ALA A 2 27.11 -55.94 -19.92
C ALA A 2 26.34 -54.91 -20.80
N HIS A 3 25.30 -54.28 -20.24
CA HIS A 3 24.63 -53.00 -20.61
C HIS A 3 24.04 -52.82 -22.02
N ALA A 4 22.71 -52.77 -22.21
CA ALA A 4 21.73 -51.73 -21.80
C ALA A 4 21.92 -50.38 -22.52
N HIS A 5 21.10 -50.12 -23.56
CA HIS A 5 20.90 -48.78 -24.12
C HIS A 5 19.44 -48.63 -24.59
N THR A 6 18.56 -48.30 -23.64
CA THR A 6 17.21 -47.79 -23.93
C THR A 6 17.29 -46.27 -23.79
N LYS A 7 17.22 -45.55 -24.90
CA LYS A 7 17.02 -44.09 -24.90
C LYS A 7 15.56 -43.79 -24.58
N ARG A 8 15.28 -43.33 -23.36
CA ARG A 8 14.11 -42.50 -23.05
C ARG A 8 14.64 -41.11 -22.71
N LEU A 9 14.36 -40.16 -23.60
CA LEU A 9 14.35 -38.74 -23.24
C LEU A 9 12.97 -38.49 -22.64
N ASP A 10 12.87 -38.53 -21.31
CA ASP A 10 11.73 -37.95 -20.63
C ASP A 10 11.98 -36.45 -20.59
N THR A 11 11.35 -35.73 -21.52
CA THR A 11 11.29 -34.27 -21.51
C THR A 11 10.34 -33.87 -20.38
N GLU A 12 10.86 -33.84 -19.16
CA GLU A 12 10.22 -33.18 -18.03
C GLU A 12 10.10 -31.69 -18.38
N THR A 13 8.97 -31.34 -18.99
CA THR A 13 8.52 -29.97 -19.13
C THR A 13 8.08 -29.55 -17.74
N THR A 14 9.05 -29.21 -16.89
CA THR A 14 8.79 -28.45 -15.67
C THR A 14 8.17 -27.14 -16.13
N THR A 15 6.85 -27.08 -16.08
CA THR A 15 6.10 -25.84 -16.08
C THR A 15 6.64 -25.04 -14.91
N GLN A 16 7.60 -24.15 -15.18
CA GLN A 16 7.94 -23.07 -14.27
C GLN A 16 6.65 -22.28 -14.10
N VAL A 17 5.92 -22.57 -13.03
CA VAL A 17 4.95 -21.63 -12.47
C VAL A 17 5.76 -20.35 -12.33
N PRO A 18 5.40 -19.26 -13.06
CA PRO A 18 6.15 -18.03 -12.97
C PRO A 18 6.22 -17.69 -11.50
N GLY A 19 7.45 -17.66 -10.97
CA GLY A 19 7.69 -17.29 -9.59
C GLY A 19 6.98 -15.98 -9.39
N ILE A 20 5.91 -16.01 -8.60
CA ILE A 20 5.33 -14.81 -8.05
C ILE A 20 6.49 -14.25 -7.24
N GLN A 21 7.26 -13.32 -7.83
CA GLN A 21 8.00 -12.36 -7.04
C GLN A 21 6.91 -11.73 -6.19
N GLU A 22 6.77 -12.21 -4.95
CA GLU A 22 6.06 -11.53 -3.90
C GLU A 22 6.79 -10.20 -3.78
N SER A 23 6.32 -9.23 -4.55
CA SER A 23 6.73 -7.85 -4.42
C SER A 23 6.35 -7.51 -3.00
N PHE A 24 7.35 -7.25 -2.17
CA PHE A 24 7.14 -6.76 -0.82
C PHE A 24 6.35 -5.46 -0.93
N HIS A 25 5.03 -5.56 -0.85
CA HIS A 25 4.14 -4.42 -0.87
C HIS A 25 4.33 -3.68 0.45
N MET A 26 4.99 -2.53 0.38
CA MET A 26 5.28 -1.73 1.58
C MET A 26 4.00 -1.34 2.32
N LEU A 27 2.88 -1.24 1.61
CA LEU A 27 1.54 -0.97 2.11
C LEU A 27 0.65 -2.24 2.14
N SER A 28 1.07 -3.28 2.85
CA SER A 28 0.30 -4.52 3.01
C SER A 28 -1.02 -4.28 3.76
N ASP A 29 -2.02 -5.16 3.58
CA ASP A 29 -3.31 -5.04 4.27
C ASP A 29 -3.17 -5.07 5.79
N GLY A 30 -2.26 -5.90 6.32
CA GLY A 30 -1.96 -5.94 7.75
C GLY A 30 -1.39 -4.62 8.27
N LEU A 31 -0.55 -3.95 7.48
CA LEU A 31 -0.04 -2.63 7.83
C LEU A 31 -1.13 -1.57 7.78
N LEU A 32 -1.94 -1.55 6.73
CA LEU A 32 -3.07 -0.62 6.62
C LEU A 32 -4.04 -0.77 7.78
N PHE A 33 -4.30 -2.01 8.21
CA PHE A 33 -5.16 -2.30 9.36
C PHE A 33 -4.56 -1.78 10.67
N LYS A 34 -3.24 -1.94 10.86
CA LYS A 34 -2.54 -1.40 12.03
C LYS A 34 -2.61 0.14 12.05
N ILE A 35 -2.30 0.79 10.93
CA ILE A 35 -2.38 2.25 10.79
C ILE A 35 -3.82 2.73 11.03
N ALA A 36 -4.82 2.04 10.46
CA ALA A 36 -6.23 2.34 10.68
C ALA A 36 -6.62 2.30 12.17
N SER A 37 -6.07 1.36 12.94
CA SER A 37 -6.32 1.27 14.38
C SER A 37 -5.79 2.48 15.16
N GLU A 38 -4.68 3.06 14.69
CA GLU A 38 -4.00 4.21 15.29
C GLU A 38 -4.68 5.53 14.90
N VAL A 39 -5.15 5.63 13.65
CA VAL A 39 -5.69 6.89 13.09
C VAL A 39 -7.21 6.98 13.12
N LYS A 40 -7.92 5.97 13.64
CA LYS A 40 -9.39 5.85 13.56
C LYS A 40 -10.17 7.10 14.00
N GLN A 41 -9.66 7.92 14.92
CA GLN A 41 -10.39 9.12 15.34
C GLN A 41 -10.17 10.32 14.41
N GLN A 42 -9.06 10.34 13.67
CA GLN A 42 -8.65 11.42 12.78
C GLN A 42 -8.58 10.98 11.31
N TRP A 43 -9.18 9.83 10.97
CA TRP A 43 -8.96 9.22 9.66
C TRP A 43 -9.41 10.13 8.52
N GLU A 44 -10.56 10.81 8.66
CA GLU A 44 -11.04 11.72 7.62
C GLU A 44 -10.10 12.89 7.39
N GLU A 45 -9.56 13.45 8.47
CA GLU A 45 -8.62 14.55 8.43
C GLU A 45 -7.32 14.12 7.76
N LEU A 46 -6.80 12.94 8.14
CA LEU A 46 -5.62 12.33 7.52
C LEU A 46 -5.79 12.13 6.02
N ILE A 47 -6.92 11.54 5.60
CA ILE A 47 -7.19 11.30 4.18
C ILE A 47 -7.30 12.65 3.43
N ARG A 48 -8.03 13.62 3.98
CA ARG A 48 -8.26 14.94 3.35
C ARG A 48 -7.01 15.79 3.23
N ASN A 49 -6.14 15.76 4.23
CA ASN A 49 -5.00 16.67 4.31
C ASN A 49 -3.74 16.17 3.59
N GLY A 50 -3.73 14.94 3.08
CA GLY A 50 -2.56 14.45 2.36
C GLY A 50 -2.79 13.42 1.26
N LEU A 51 -3.98 12.80 1.19
CA LEU A 51 -4.22 11.65 0.31
C LEU A 51 -5.31 11.89 -0.74
N ILE A 52 -6.10 12.96 -0.62
CA ILE A 52 -7.11 13.36 -1.61
C ILE A 52 -6.47 14.14 -2.76
N GLN A 53 -6.90 13.83 -3.98
CA GLN A 53 -6.59 14.62 -5.16
C GLN A 53 -7.36 15.94 -5.11
N SER A 54 -6.66 17.05 -4.83
CA SER A 54 -7.23 18.39 -4.89
C SER A 54 -7.46 18.81 -6.34
N ASP A 55 -8.64 19.34 -6.67
CA ASP A 55 -8.89 20.03 -7.97
C ASP A 55 -8.08 21.32 -8.13
N SER A 56 -7.52 21.81 -7.03
CA SER A 56 -6.66 22.99 -6.99
C SER A 56 -5.23 22.61 -7.34
N ASN A 57 -4.57 23.44 -8.16
CA ASN A 57 -3.14 23.47 -8.54
C ASN A 57 -2.12 23.45 -7.37
N VAL A 58 -2.50 23.02 -6.18
CA VAL A 58 -1.59 22.70 -5.09
C VAL A 58 -0.77 21.51 -5.54
N ILE A 59 0.49 21.78 -5.86
CA ILE A 59 1.52 20.77 -6.11
C ILE A 59 1.62 19.94 -4.84
N THR A 60 0.83 18.88 -4.75
CA THR A 60 1.10 17.79 -3.83
C THR A 60 2.43 17.22 -4.30
N VAL A 61 3.45 17.41 -3.47
CA VAL A 61 4.82 17.00 -3.80
C VAL A 61 4.81 15.49 -3.94
N GLY A 62 4.66 15.04 -5.18
CA GLY A 62 4.71 13.65 -5.59
C GLY A 62 3.40 12.88 -5.52
N GLY A 63 2.59 12.91 -6.61
CA GLY A 63 1.85 11.78 -7.22
C GLY A 63 0.91 10.87 -6.40
N ALA A 64 0.89 10.98 -5.08
CA ALA A 64 0.23 10.06 -4.15
C ALA A 64 -1.05 10.63 -3.53
N ALA A 65 -1.37 11.90 -3.80
CA ALA A 65 -2.67 12.48 -3.48
C ALA A 65 -3.66 12.07 -4.58
N CYS A 66 -4.10 10.82 -4.50
CA CYS A 66 -4.69 10.08 -5.62
C CYS A 66 -6.15 9.66 -5.36
N LEU A 67 -6.68 9.88 -4.15
CA LEU A 67 -8.04 9.47 -3.80
C LEU A 67 -9.07 10.55 -4.19
N PRO A 68 -10.11 10.23 -4.97
CA PRO A 68 -11.23 11.16 -5.21
C PRO A 68 -11.95 11.56 -3.92
N SER A 69 -12.42 12.82 -3.85
CA SER A 69 -13.04 13.35 -2.63
C SER A 69 -14.36 12.65 -2.24
N ASP A 70 -15.13 12.17 -3.21
CA ASP A 70 -16.37 11.41 -3.01
C ASP A 70 -16.14 10.06 -2.30
N GLU A 71 -14.93 9.50 -2.38
CA GLU A 71 -14.58 8.23 -1.77
C GLU A 71 -14.60 8.30 -0.24
N VAL A 72 -14.34 9.48 0.33
CA VAL A 72 -14.43 9.69 1.78
C VAL A 72 -15.86 9.50 2.25
N ARG A 73 -16.83 10.04 1.51
CA ARG A 73 -18.26 9.84 1.82
C ARG A 73 -18.63 8.37 1.71
N TYR A 74 -18.19 7.69 0.65
CA TYR A 74 -18.44 6.27 0.47
C TYR A 74 -17.88 5.42 1.64
N CYS A 75 -16.64 5.68 2.07
CA CYS A 75 -16.03 4.93 3.17
C CYS A 75 -16.75 5.14 4.50
N ARG A 76 -17.27 6.35 4.74
CA ARG A 76 -18.12 6.67 5.91
C ARG A 76 -19.42 5.85 5.89
N GLU A 77 -20.06 5.75 4.73
CA GLU A 77 -21.33 5.03 4.56
C GLU A 77 -21.17 3.51 4.61
N LEU A 78 -20.01 2.98 4.20
CA LEU A 78 -19.73 1.54 4.19
C LEU A 78 -19.67 0.94 5.60
N ALA A 79 -19.17 1.68 6.58
CA ALA A 79 -18.99 1.23 7.96
C ALA A 79 -19.41 2.31 8.97
N PRO A 80 -20.70 2.70 9.04
CA PRO A 80 -21.13 3.96 9.66
C PRO A 80 -20.88 4.07 11.17
N LYS A 81 -20.62 2.94 11.85
CA LYS A 81 -20.39 2.88 13.30
C LYS A 81 -19.00 2.41 13.69
N ASP A 82 -18.14 2.14 12.70
CA ASP A 82 -16.80 1.60 12.95
C ASP A 82 -15.74 2.50 12.31
N PRO A 83 -15.23 3.50 13.04
CA PRO A 83 -14.25 4.45 12.51
C PRO A 83 -12.92 3.79 12.15
N MET A 84 -12.58 2.64 12.75
CA MET A 84 -11.39 1.89 12.37
C MET A 84 -11.59 1.24 11.00
N LEU A 85 -12.76 0.62 10.77
CA LEU A 85 -13.07 0.00 9.49
C LEU A 85 -13.22 1.05 8.37
N GLN A 86 -13.81 2.23 8.68
CA GLN A 86 -13.83 3.38 7.78
C GLN A 86 -12.40 3.80 7.37
N ALA A 87 -11.50 3.97 8.35
CA ALA A 87 -10.11 4.33 8.12
C ALA A 87 -9.38 3.30 7.25
N TYR A 88 -9.56 2.01 7.56
CA TYR A 88 -8.98 0.92 6.78
C TYR A 88 -9.46 0.94 5.32
N HIS A 89 -10.77 1.07 5.09
CA HIS A 89 -11.30 1.12 3.73
C HIS A 89 -10.82 2.35 2.95
N ALA A 90 -10.73 3.51 3.61
CA ALA A 90 -10.21 4.72 2.99
C ALA A 90 -8.74 4.56 2.59
N LEU A 91 -7.90 4.01 3.47
CA LEU A 91 -6.49 3.72 3.18
C LEU A 91 -6.33 2.66 2.08
N ALA A 92 -7.14 1.60 2.09
CA ALA A 92 -7.11 0.55 1.08
C ALA A 92 -7.52 1.07 -0.30
N ARG A 93 -8.55 1.92 -0.36
CA ARG A 93 -8.98 2.59 -1.60
C ARG A 93 -7.91 3.55 -2.10
N TRP A 94 -7.35 4.38 -1.21
CA TRP A 94 -6.26 5.28 -1.57
C TRP A 94 -5.06 4.52 -2.15
N ARG A 95 -4.60 3.44 -1.51
CA ARG A 95 -3.53 2.58 -2.03
C ARG A 95 -3.86 2.06 -3.43
N TRP A 96 -5.09 1.62 -3.66
CA TRP A 96 -5.53 1.14 -4.98
C TRP A 96 -5.45 2.25 -6.04
N PHE A 97 -5.96 3.44 -5.76
CA PHE A 97 -5.89 4.59 -6.68
C PHE A 97 -4.44 5.01 -6.96
N CYS A 98 -3.58 4.98 -5.96
CA CYS A 98 -2.19 5.34 -6.13
C CYS A 98 -1.49 4.36 -7.06
N ARG A 99 -1.73 3.06 -6.89
CA ARG A 99 -1.23 2.05 -7.82
C ARG A 99 -1.79 2.22 -9.23
N HIS A 100 -3.08 2.52 -9.34
CA HIS A 100 -3.73 2.77 -10.64
C HIS A 100 -3.14 3.96 -11.38
N ASN A 101 -2.79 5.03 -10.66
CA ASN A 101 -2.15 6.23 -11.20
C ASN A 101 -0.63 6.09 -11.37
N GLY A 102 -0.06 4.90 -11.15
CA GLY A 102 1.37 4.64 -11.30
C GLY A 102 2.24 5.26 -10.19
N CYS A 103 1.65 5.59 -9.04
CA CYS A 103 2.40 6.05 -7.88
C CYS A 103 3.23 4.89 -7.30
N PRO A 104 4.56 5.00 -7.22
CA PRO A 104 5.40 3.98 -6.62
C PRO A 104 5.13 3.88 -5.11
N ASP A 105 5.22 2.67 -4.57
CA ASP A 105 4.93 2.37 -3.14
C ASP A 105 5.66 3.34 -2.19
N LYS A 106 6.92 3.68 -2.50
CA LYS A 106 7.72 4.66 -1.76
C LYS A 106 7.07 6.05 -1.65
N GLN A 107 6.56 6.56 -2.76
CA GLN A 107 5.92 7.88 -2.81
C GLN A 107 4.57 7.86 -2.10
N ALA A 108 3.78 6.80 -2.29
CA ALA A 108 2.54 6.59 -1.54
C ALA A 108 2.82 6.63 -0.03
N PHE A 109 3.87 5.94 0.40
CA PHE A 109 4.22 5.85 1.80
C PHE A 109 4.75 7.17 2.39
N GLU A 110 5.54 7.93 1.65
CA GLU A 110 5.96 9.28 2.05
C GLU A 110 4.76 10.23 2.20
N ALA A 111 3.76 10.13 1.31
CA ALA A 111 2.53 10.90 1.44
C ALA A 111 1.73 10.52 2.69
N LEU A 112 1.64 9.24 3.02
CA LEU A 112 0.97 8.78 4.25
C LEU A 112 1.64 9.32 5.52
N LEU A 113 2.98 9.30 5.59
CA LEU A 113 3.69 9.89 6.72
C LEU A 113 3.52 11.40 6.80
N ASN A 114 3.58 12.09 5.66
CA ASN A 114 3.37 13.53 5.64
C ASN A 114 1.96 13.88 6.11
N ALA A 115 0.94 13.13 5.66
CA ALA A 115 -0.44 13.27 6.12
C ALA A 115 -0.56 13.05 7.64
N ALA A 116 0.04 11.98 8.16
CA ALA A 116 0.06 11.70 9.59
C ALA A 116 0.75 12.81 10.40
N ARG A 117 1.88 13.34 9.91
CA ARG A 117 2.60 14.46 10.55
C ARG A 117 1.76 15.74 10.58
N ILE A 118 1.09 16.08 9.47
CA ILE A 118 0.21 17.26 9.37
C ILE A 118 -0.94 17.14 10.38
N CYS A 119 -1.53 15.95 10.49
CA CYS A 119 -2.66 15.69 11.39
C CYS A 119 -2.22 15.37 12.83
N GLN A 120 -0.91 15.46 13.12
CA GLN A 120 -0.32 15.12 14.43
C GLN A 120 -0.71 13.73 14.94
N VAL A 121 -0.91 12.78 14.02
CA VAL A 121 -1.24 11.39 14.35
C VAL A 121 0.04 10.60 14.49
N HIS A 122 0.21 9.96 15.64
CA HIS A 122 1.36 9.11 15.88
C HIS A 122 1.15 7.75 15.20
N ILE A 123 1.95 7.48 14.17
CA ILE A 123 2.10 6.13 13.61
C ILE A 123 3.24 5.44 14.38
N ASP A 124 3.04 4.19 14.83
CA ASP A 124 4.04 3.45 15.64
C ASP A 124 5.46 3.52 15.02
N GLY A 125 6.48 3.78 15.85
CA GLY A 125 7.89 3.85 15.42
C GLY A 125 8.43 2.56 14.79
N ASN A 126 7.82 1.40 15.07
CA ASN A 126 8.11 0.15 14.37
C ASN A 126 7.65 0.18 12.90
N ILE A 127 6.53 0.85 12.62
CA ILE A 127 6.08 1.09 11.24
C ILE A 127 7.09 2.01 10.57
N GLU A 128 7.50 3.11 11.21
CA GLU A 128 8.56 4.00 10.73
C GLU A 128 9.88 3.24 10.42
N GLN A 129 10.28 2.30 11.26
CA GLN A 129 11.47 1.46 11.05
C GLN A 129 11.33 0.50 9.87
N ILE A 130 10.19 -0.18 9.72
CA ILE A 130 9.88 -1.01 8.55
C ILE A 130 10.00 -0.15 7.27
N MET A 131 9.63 1.13 7.33
CA MET A 131 9.82 2.06 6.22
C MET A 131 11.28 2.35 5.89
N ARG A 132 12.10 2.58 6.91
CA ARG A 132 13.53 2.89 6.73
C ARG A 132 14.29 1.71 6.13
N ILE A 133 13.99 0.48 6.58
CA ILE A 133 14.62 -0.74 6.07
C ILE A 133 14.23 -1.01 4.63
N SER A 134 12.96 -0.79 4.28
CA SER A 134 12.49 -0.95 2.89
C SER A 134 13.20 0.04 1.95
N ARG A 135 13.53 1.25 2.41
CA ARG A 135 14.29 2.27 1.66
C ARG A 135 15.73 1.83 1.32
N SER A 136 16.34 0.97 2.14
CA SER A 136 17.70 0.44 1.91
C SER A 136 17.76 -0.76 0.98
N LEU A 137 16.65 -1.47 0.79
CA LEU A 137 16.59 -2.68 -0.05
C LEU A 137 16.43 -2.38 -1.56
N GLU A 138 16.08 -1.15 -1.94
CA GLU A 138 15.99 -0.71 -3.35
C GLU A 138 17.36 -0.50 -4.03
N PHE A 139 18.48 -0.65 -3.31
CA PHE A 139 19.84 -0.34 -3.78
C PHE A 139 20.79 -1.55 -3.88
N VAL A 140 20.28 -2.78 -3.80
CA VAL A 140 21.03 -4.03 -3.97
C VAL A 140 20.48 -4.79 -5.17
#